data_AF-A0A7N4PUE7-F1
#
_entry.id   AF-A0A7N4PUE7-F1
#
_cell.length_a   1.000
_cell.length_b   1.000
_cell.length_c   1.000
_cell.angle_alpha   90.00
_cell.angle_beta   90.00
_cell.angle_gamma   90.00
#
_symmetry.space_group_name_H-M   'P 1'
#
loop_
_entity.id
_entity.type
_entity.pdbx_description
1 polymer ?
#
loop_
_entity_poly.entity_id
_entity_poly.type
_entity_poly.pdbx_seq_one_letter_code
_entity_poly.pdbx_strand_id
1 'polypeptide(L)'
;MKAWVPLAPLLLLLLLVPRVPGSLRHPYLHRKSHHTKPVCTQPVYNWCSSWENSRICETAKECSALWRSSDARPVSVKLFYEALCPACRSFLVMMLFPTWLILGDDVMNVTLVPYGNAEEKNVNGTWEFTCQHGELECALNMVQTCVLYLLGKEFPNAFAVVNCMMSAANPETSLEPCLKIYDPEVTVDDIMECAKGPQGNELMHQNAMMTDHLSPQHTYTPWILVDEYHLENPADLLNTVCHFYKGDLPYACKKDFMTKQIFLQ
;
A
#
# COMPACT_ATOMS: atom_id res chain seq x y z
N MET A 1 51.88 41.21 13.63
CA MET A 1 52.10 39.84 14.14
C MET A 1 51.45 38.87 13.15
N LYS A 2 52.25 38.30 12.24
CA LYS A 2 51.82 37.26 11.30
C LYS A 2 52.68 36.04 11.62
N ALA A 3 52.05 34.95 12.07
CA ALA A 3 52.73 33.69 12.33
C ALA A 3 52.53 32.76 11.13
N TRP A 4 53.65 32.33 10.58
CA TRP A 4 53.78 31.24 9.63
C TRP A 4 53.79 29.90 10.39
N VAL A 5 53.12 28.88 9.85
CA VAL A 5 53.39 27.46 10.17
C VAL A 5 53.48 26.68 8.86
N PRO A 6 54.53 25.88 8.62
CA PRO A 6 54.74 25.18 7.37
C PRO A 6 53.99 23.84 7.31
N LEU A 7 53.66 23.45 6.08
CA LEU A 7 53.16 22.14 5.69
C LEU A 7 54.24 21.05 5.87
N ALA A 8 53.88 19.93 6.50
CA ALA A 8 54.63 18.68 6.48
C ALA A 8 53.81 17.61 5.73
N PRO A 9 54.43 16.79 4.85
CA PRO A 9 53.71 15.86 3.99
C PRO A 9 53.45 14.52 4.70
N LEU A 10 52.18 14.09 4.72
CA LEU A 10 51.77 12.73 5.10
C LEU A 10 52.14 11.76 3.96
N LEU A 11 53.39 11.34 3.93
CA LEU A 11 53.86 10.26 3.05
C LEU A 11 54.85 9.40 3.82
N LEU A 12 54.37 8.63 4.80
CA LEU A 12 55.07 7.45 5.34
C LEU A 12 54.13 6.68 6.30
N LEU A 13 53.23 5.85 5.78
CA LEU A 13 52.48 4.88 6.61
C LEU A 13 52.01 3.64 5.82
N LEU A 14 52.79 3.21 4.83
CA LEU A 14 52.45 2.08 3.97
C LEU A 14 53.31 0.81 4.12
N LEU A 15 54.18 0.68 5.14
CA LEU A 15 55.16 -0.42 5.14
C LEU A 15 55.36 -1.20 6.45
N LEU A 16 54.40 -1.29 7.37
CA LEU A 16 54.54 -2.18 8.54
C LEU A 16 53.25 -2.91 8.95
N VAL A 17 52.63 -3.67 8.01
CA VAL A 17 51.69 -4.74 8.40
C VAL A 17 52.31 -6.09 8.02
N PRO A 18 52.56 -6.99 8.99
CA PRO A 18 53.16 -8.29 8.72
C PRO A 18 52.19 -9.21 7.96
N ARG A 19 52.71 -9.89 6.93
CA ARG A 19 52.01 -10.94 6.17
C ARG A 19 51.67 -12.11 7.09
N VAL A 20 50.38 -12.41 7.26
CA VAL A 20 49.91 -13.65 7.88
C VAL A 20 49.87 -14.75 6.80
N PRO A 21 50.59 -15.87 6.96
CA PRO A 21 50.45 -17.04 6.10
C PRO A 21 49.34 -17.96 6.63
N GLY A 22 48.54 -18.53 5.73
CA GLY A 22 47.72 -19.71 6.05
C GLY A 22 46.23 -19.54 5.77
N SER A 23 45.84 -19.88 4.54
CA SER A 23 44.48 -20.26 4.18
C SER A 23 44.09 -21.53 4.95
N LEU A 24 43.41 -21.38 6.10
CA LEU A 24 42.61 -22.46 6.68
C LEU A 24 41.40 -22.66 5.78
N ARG A 25 41.42 -23.78 5.04
CA ARG A 25 40.25 -24.30 4.32
C ARG A 25 39.12 -24.52 5.33
N HIS A 26 38.11 -23.66 5.31
CA HIS A 26 36.82 -24.04 5.86
C HIS A 26 36.23 -25.15 4.98
N PRO A 27 35.81 -26.28 5.56
CA PRO A 27 35.13 -27.30 4.79
C PRO A 27 33.85 -26.68 4.23
N TYR A 28 33.68 -26.82 2.91
CA TYR A 28 32.43 -26.58 2.20
C TYR A 28 31.26 -27.19 2.99
N LEU A 29 30.54 -26.37 3.75
CA LEU A 29 29.12 -26.62 3.93
C LEU A 29 28.48 -26.24 2.61
N HIS A 30 28.39 -27.22 1.71
CA HIS A 30 27.40 -27.19 0.64
C HIS A 30 26.04 -27.01 1.30
N ARG A 31 25.60 -25.76 1.44
CA ARG A 31 24.18 -25.47 1.52
C ARG A 31 23.65 -25.92 0.17
N LYS A 32 23.09 -27.14 0.12
CA LYS A 32 22.30 -27.56 -1.03
C LYS A 32 21.30 -26.45 -1.26
N SER A 33 21.41 -25.75 -2.39
CA SER A 33 20.28 -25.00 -2.90
C SER A 33 19.22 -26.07 -3.13
N HIS A 34 18.32 -26.21 -2.16
CA HIS A 34 17.07 -26.87 -2.43
C HIS A 34 16.43 -25.99 -3.50
N HIS A 35 16.59 -26.39 -4.76
CA HIS A 35 15.80 -25.87 -5.85
C HIS A 35 14.36 -26.15 -5.43
N THR A 36 13.70 -25.14 -4.88
CA THR A 36 12.27 -25.18 -4.67
C THR A 36 11.70 -25.38 -6.06
N LYS A 37 11.13 -26.57 -6.28
CA LYS A 37 10.52 -26.90 -7.57
C LYS A 37 9.53 -25.79 -7.90
N PRO A 38 9.44 -25.34 -9.16
CA PRO A 38 8.44 -24.36 -9.57
C PRO A 38 7.08 -24.76 -9.01
N VAL A 39 6.34 -23.82 -8.42
CA VAL A 39 5.11 -24.11 -7.64
C VAL A 39 4.14 -25.02 -8.41
N CYS A 40 4.07 -24.86 -9.73
CA CYS A 40 3.19 -25.64 -10.60
C CYS A 40 3.68 -27.05 -10.96
N THR A 41 4.86 -27.44 -10.50
CA THR A 41 5.44 -28.79 -10.70
C THR A 41 5.46 -29.60 -9.41
N GLN A 42 4.90 -29.02 -8.34
CA GLN A 42 4.73 -29.66 -7.04
C GLN A 42 3.40 -30.44 -6.99
N PRO A 43 3.20 -31.32 -5.98
CA PRO A 43 1.94 -32.05 -5.82
C PRO A 43 0.73 -31.14 -5.70
N VAL A 44 -0.46 -31.67 -6.01
CA VAL A 44 -1.69 -30.87 -6.13
C VAL A 44 -2.07 -30.09 -4.88
N TYR A 45 -1.67 -30.59 -3.72
CA TYR A 45 -1.85 -29.86 -2.47
C TYR A 45 -1.09 -28.52 -2.44
N ASN A 46 0.08 -28.39 -3.07
CA ASN A 46 0.95 -27.22 -2.92
C ASN A 46 0.57 -26.02 -3.81
N TRP A 47 -0.02 -26.27 -4.99
CA TRP A 47 -0.57 -25.18 -5.82
C TRP A 47 -2.06 -24.91 -5.55
N CYS A 48 -2.77 -25.81 -4.86
CA CYS A 48 -4.14 -25.61 -4.40
C CYS A 48 -4.21 -25.21 -2.93
N SER A 49 -3.08 -25.01 -2.25
CA SER A 49 -3.03 -24.55 -0.85
C SER A 49 -3.24 -23.04 -0.70
N SER A 50 -3.28 -22.29 -1.80
CA SER A 50 -3.65 -20.87 -1.78
C SER A 50 -4.20 -20.41 -3.13
N TRP A 51 -5.08 -19.41 -3.10
CA TRP A 51 -5.57 -18.71 -4.28
C TRP A 51 -4.43 -18.24 -5.21
N GLU A 52 -3.40 -17.58 -4.66
CA GLU A 52 -2.32 -17.00 -5.46
C GLU A 52 -1.53 -18.07 -6.24
N ASN A 53 -1.20 -19.20 -5.60
CA ASN A 53 -0.49 -20.29 -6.27
C ASN A 53 -1.36 -20.93 -7.37
N SER A 54 -2.67 -21.06 -7.14
CA SER A 54 -3.58 -21.63 -8.12
C SER A 54 -3.76 -20.72 -9.35
N ARG A 55 -3.64 -19.39 -9.16
CA ARG A 55 -3.66 -18.41 -10.24
C ARG A 55 -2.37 -18.48 -11.07
N ILE A 56 -1.21 -18.54 -10.42
CA ILE A 56 0.10 -18.69 -11.08
C ILE A 56 0.13 -19.95 -11.96
N CYS A 57 -0.62 -20.98 -11.57
CA CYS A 57 -0.67 -22.25 -12.27
C CYS A 57 -1.88 -22.45 -13.18
N GLU A 58 -2.74 -21.44 -13.33
CA GLU A 58 -3.97 -21.51 -14.15
C GLU A 58 -4.95 -22.63 -13.74
N THR A 59 -4.89 -23.09 -12.49
CA THR A 59 -5.70 -24.20 -11.94
C THR A 59 -6.74 -23.75 -10.91
N ALA A 60 -7.00 -22.44 -10.80
CA ALA A 60 -7.91 -21.86 -9.82
C ALA A 60 -9.33 -22.49 -9.85
N LYS A 61 -9.80 -22.88 -11.04
CA LYS A 61 -11.12 -23.51 -11.19
C LYS A 61 -11.14 -24.93 -10.64
N GLU A 62 -10.08 -25.70 -10.88
CA GLU A 62 -9.90 -27.08 -10.42
C GLU A 62 -9.62 -27.15 -8.92
N CYS A 63 -8.84 -26.21 -8.38
CA CYS A 63 -8.52 -26.12 -6.95
C CYS A 63 -9.72 -25.69 -6.10
N SER A 64 -10.70 -24.98 -6.68
CA SER A 64 -11.88 -24.44 -5.98
C SER A 64 -12.71 -25.49 -5.21
N ALA A 65 -12.68 -26.76 -5.64
CA ALA A 65 -13.41 -27.84 -4.98
C ALA A 65 -12.69 -28.43 -3.75
N LEU A 66 -11.38 -28.18 -3.61
CA LEU A 66 -10.55 -28.68 -2.50
C LEU A 66 -10.43 -27.69 -1.35
N TRP A 67 -10.82 -26.44 -1.58
CA TRP A 67 -10.86 -25.40 -0.57
C TRP A 67 -12.00 -25.67 0.39
N ARG A 68 -11.67 -26.10 1.62
CA ARG A 68 -12.54 -25.79 2.77
C ARG A 68 -12.62 -24.27 2.88
N SER A 69 -13.62 -23.75 3.58
CA SER A 69 -13.94 -22.31 3.74
C SER A 69 -12.73 -21.38 3.98
N SER A 70 -11.57 -21.89 4.37
CA SER A 70 -10.29 -21.20 4.55
C SER A 70 -9.57 -20.65 3.30
N ASP A 71 -10.10 -20.77 2.07
CA ASP A 71 -9.52 -20.08 0.88
C ASP A 71 -10.42 -18.92 0.39
N ALA A 72 -11.00 -18.21 1.36
CA ALA A 72 -11.81 -17.03 1.08
C ALA A 72 -10.92 -15.90 0.58
N ARG A 73 -11.35 -15.25 -0.49
CA ARG A 73 -10.65 -14.05 -0.97
C ARG A 73 -10.75 -12.94 0.08
N PRO A 74 -9.71 -12.11 0.23
CA PRO A 74 -9.82 -10.88 1.00
C PRO A 74 -11.00 -10.04 0.49
N VAL A 75 -11.75 -9.45 1.42
CA VAL A 75 -12.85 -8.54 1.12
C VAL A 75 -12.27 -7.30 0.46
N SER A 76 -12.79 -6.91 -0.70
CA SER A 76 -12.37 -5.69 -1.37
C SER A 76 -12.89 -4.48 -0.61
N VAL A 77 -12.01 -3.53 -0.26
CA VAL A 77 -12.38 -2.26 0.35
C VAL A 77 -11.79 -1.12 -0.47
N LYS A 78 -12.64 -0.40 -1.21
CA LYS A 78 -12.22 0.73 -2.03
C LYS A 78 -12.60 2.03 -1.34
N LEU A 79 -11.64 2.95 -1.24
CA LEU A 79 -11.85 4.29 -0.72
C LEU A 79 -11.57 5.31 -1.82
N PHE A 80 -12.60 6.05 -2.22
CA PHE A 80 -12.52 7.20 -3.10
C PHE A 80 -12.54 8.47 -2.25
N TYR A 81 -11.49 9.28 -2.35
CA TYR A 81 -11.24 10.35 -1.38
C TYR A 81 -10.43 11.50 -1.96
N GLU A 82 -10.34 12.58 -1.19
CA GLU A 82 -9.52 13.77 -1.50
C GLU A 82 -8.52 14.02 -0.38
N ALA A 83 -7.30 14.43 -0.73
CA ALA A 83 -6.19 14.56 0.21
C ALA A 83 -6.42 15.63 1.29
N LEU A 84 -7.20 16.69 1.01
CA LEU A 84 -7.50 17.75 1.98
C LEU A 84 -8.89 17.66 2.61
N CYS A 85 -9.78 16.79 2.13
CA CYS A 85 -11.10 16.60 2.72
C CYS A 85 -11.00 16.10 4.19
N PRO A 86 -11.51 16.85 5.19
CA PRO A 86 -11.37 16.47 6.60
C PRO A 86 -12.01 15.11 6.95
N ALA A 87 -13.17 14.81 6.36
CA ALA A 87 -13.86 13.53 6.59
C ALA A 87 -13.08 12.35 5.96
N CYS A 88 -12.48 12.56 4.78
CA CYS A 88 -11.62 11.56 4.14
C CYS A 88 -10.41 11.23 5.01
N ARG A 89 -9.72 12.25 5.52
CA ARG A 89 -8.58 12.10 6.41
C ARG A 89 -8.95 11.39 7.70
N SER A 90 -10.04 11.81 8.34
CA SER A 90 -10.53 11.17 9.56
C SER A 90 -10.86 9.69 9.31
N PHE A 91 -11.58 9.37 8.24
CA PHE A 91 -11.92 7.98 7.93
C PHE A 91 -10.69 7.12 7.64
N LEU A 92 -9.78 7.58 6.79
CA LEU A 92 -8.59 6.82 6.43
C LEU A 92 -7.74 6.52 7.67
N VAL A 93 -7.46 7.54 8.48
CA VAL A 93 -6.55 7.46 9.63
C VAL A 93 -7.17 6.74 10.83
N MET A 94 -8.45 6.99 11.12
CA MET A 94 -9.09 6.51 12.34
C MET A 94 -9.90 5.23 12.16
N MET A 95 -10.32 4.92 10.94
CA MET A 95 -11.19 3.77 10.66
C MET A 95 -10.50 2.75 9.74
N LEU A 96 -10.15 3.16 8.51
CA LEU A 96 -9.66 2.23 7.49
C LEU A 96 -8.30 1.62 7.84
N PHE A 97 -7.29 2.45 8.12
CA PHE A 97 -5.94 1.97 8.41
C PHE A 97 -5.89 1.11 9.69
N PRO A 98 -6.53 1.48 10.82
CA PRO A 98 -6.60 0.62 11.99
C PRO A 98 -7.35 -0.70 11.75
N THR A 99 -8.45 -0.68 10.99
CA THR A 99 -9.19 -1.91 10.65
C THR A 99 -8.32 -2.85 9.82
N TRP A 100 -7.58 -2.31 8.84
CA TRP A 100 -6.64 -3.09 8.04
C TRP A 100 -5.48 -3.65 8.88
N LEU A 101 -4.93 -2.91 9.83
CA LEU A 101 -3.92 -3.44 10.77
C LEU A 101 -4.45 -4.59 11.64
N ILE A 102 -5.74 -4.55 12.00
CA ILE A 102 -6.38 -5.59 12.85
C ILE A 102 -6.66 -6.85 12.04
N LEU A 103 -7.13 -6.71 10.80
CA LEU A 103 -7.59 -7.82 9.97
C LEU A 103 -6.50 -8.39 9.04
N GLY A 104 -5.53 -7.58 8.64
CA GLY A 104 -4.47 -7.97 7.72
C GLY A 104 -4.91 -7.98 6.25
N ASP A 105 -3.92 -8.08 5.37
CA ASP A 105 -4.05 -8.20 3.91
C ASP A 105 -4.62 -9.57 3.47
N ASP A 106 -4.52 -10.60 4.32
CA ASP A 106 -5.20 -11.89 4.12
C ASP A 106 -6.74 -11.78 4.17
N VAL A 107 -7.28 -10.72 4.81
CA VAL A 107 -8.73 -10.55 5.02
C VAL A 107 -9.27 -9.31 4.30
N MET A 108 -8.45 -8.27 4.15
CA MET A 108 -8.83 -7.01 3.50
C MET A 108 -7.90 -6.68 2.33
N ASN A 109 -8.46 -6.57 1.13
CA ASN A 109 -7.77 -6.01 -0.03
C ASN A 109 -8.20 -4.55 -0.23
N VAL A 110 -7.35 -3.61 0.21
CA VAL A 110 -7.65 -2.18 0.19
C VAL A 110 -7.21 -1.56 -1.15
N THR A 111 -8.06 -0.72 -1.73
CA THR A 111 -7.73 0.13 -2.88
C THR A 111 -8.00 1.59 -2.51
N LEU A 112 -6.99 2.44 -2.68
CA LEU A 112 -7.09 3.87 -2.42
C LEU A 112 -7.14 4.61 -3.76
N VAL A 113 -8.15 5.47 -3.94
CA VAL A 113 -8.39 6.25 -5.16
C VAL A 113 -8.44 7.74 -4.81
N PRO A 114 -7.27 8.41 -4.72
CA PRO A 114 -7.20 9.85 -4.50
C PRO A 114 -7.63 10.60 -5.76
N TYR A 115 -8.84 11.16 -5.73
CA TYR A 115 -9.42 12.02 -6.76
C TYR A 115 -10.66 12.72 -6.19
N GLY A 116 -11.63 11.91 -5.74
CA GLY A 116 -12.84 12.36 -5.05
C GLY A 116 -13.71 13.28 -5.90
N ASN A 117 -14.01 14.48 -5.38
CA ASN A 117 -14.86 15.46 -6.07
C ASN A 117 -14.08 16.35 -7.06
N ALA A 118 -12.86 15.96 -7.45
CA ALA A 118 -12.14 16.67 -8.49
C ALA A 118 -12.87 16.57 -9.84
N GLU A 119 -12.64 17.55 -10.70
CA GLU A 119 -13.10 17.56 -12.09
C GLU A 119 -11.88 17.53 -13.02
N GLU A 120 -12.01 16.88 -14.17
CA GLU A 120 -10.97 16.88 -15.20
C GLU A 120 -11.43 17.47 -16.52
N LYS A 121 -10.47 18.01 -17.28
CA LYS A 121 -10.68 18.47 -18.65
C LYS A 121 -9.48 18.14 -19.51
N ASN A 122 -9.73 17.62 -20.71
CA ASN A 122 -8.66 17.46 -21.70
C ASN A 122 -8.34 18.82 -22.35
N VAL A 123 -7.11 19.29 -22.17
CA VAL A 123 -6.58 20.49 -22.81
C VAL A 123 -5.40 20.10 -23.69
N ASN A 124 -5.64 20.09 -25.01
CA ASN A 124 -4.63 19.78 -26.03
C ASN A 124 -3.90 18.43 -25.82
N GLY A 125 -4.60 17.41 -25.31
CA GLY A 125 -4.03 16.07 -25.08
C GLY A 125 -3.40 15.89 -23.70
N THR A 126 -3.53 16.85 -22.80
CA THR A 126 -3.14 16.73 -21.38
C THR A 126 -4.35 16.95 -20.49
N TRP A 127 -4.49 16.18 -19.41
CA TRP A 127 -5.59 16.36 -18.46
C TRP A 127 -5.26 17.47 -17.47
N GLU A 128 -6.15 18.45 -17.33
CA GLU A 128 -6.12 19.45 -16.28
C GLU A 128 -7.15 19.08 -15.21
N PHE A 129 -6.76 19.18 -13.94
CA PHE A 129 -7.59 18.79 -12.80
C PHE A 129 -7.95 20.03 -11.96
N THR A 130 -9.20 20.11 -11.51
CA THR A 130 -9.68 21.14 -10.58
C THR A 130 -10.20 20.47 -9.32
N CYS A 131 -9.69 20.86 -8.15
CA CYS A 131 -10.03 20.25 -6.85
C CYS A 131 -10.78 21.24 -5.94
N GLN A 132 -11.64 20.73 -5.06
CA GLN A 132 -12.50 21.56 -4.21
C GLN A 132 -11.72 22.41 -3.20
N HIS A 133 -10.60 21.88 -2.69
CA HIS A 133 -9.72 22.59 -1.75
C HIS A 133 -8.52 23.26 -2.44
N GLY A 134 -8.63 23.49 -3.76
CA GLY A 134 -7.66 24.22 -4.58
C GLY A 134 -6.46 23.39 -5.04
N GLU A 135 -5.49 24.07 -5.66
CA GLU A 135 -4.32 23.46 -6.32
C GLU A 135 -3.48 22.56 -5.41
N LEU A 136 -3.40 22.90 -4.11
CA LEU A 136 -2.66 22.07 -3.16
C LEU A 136 -3.28 20.68 -3.01
N GLU A 137 -4.61 20.56 -3.02
CA GLU A 137 -5.28 19.27 -2.99
C GLU A 137 -5.00 18.45 -4.24
N CYS A 138 -5.08 19.07 -5.42
CA CYS A 138 -4.74 18.41 -6.68
C CYS A 138 -3.29 17.90 -6.68
N ALA A 139 -2.35 18.73 -6.22
CA ALA A 139 -0.95 18.33 -6.08
C ALA A 139 -0.78 17.16 -5.09
N LEU A 140 -1.48 17.17 -3.96
CA LEU A 140 -1.41 16.11 -2.96
C LEU A 140 -2.10 14.81 -3.39
N ASN A 141 -3.24 14.89 -4.09
CA ASN A 141 -3.88 13.74 -4.73
C ASN A 141 -2.89 13.09 -5.71
N MET A 142 -2.19 13.91 -6.50
CA MET A 142 -1.21 13.46 -7.49
C MET A 142 -0.01 12.78 -6.83
N VAL A 143 0.53 13.38 -5.77
CA VAL A 143 1.59 12.79 -4.96
C VAL A 143 1.17 11.45 -4.38
N GLN A 144 -0.02 11.35 -3.78
CA GLN A 144 -0.52 10.09 -3.21
C GLN A 144 -0.76 9.03 -4.29
N THR A 145 -1.25 9.43 -5.47
CA THR A 145 -1.37 8.56 -6.65
C THR A 145 -0.01 7.96 -7.04
N CYS A 146 1.02 8.80 -7.10
CA CYS A 146 2.38 8.36 -7.43
C CYS A 146 3.02 7.49 -6.34
N VAL A 147 2.75 7.77 -5.05
CA VAL A 147 3.15 6.88 -3.95
C VAL A 147 2.54 5.49 -4.13
N LEU A 148 1.23 5.42 -4.38
CA LEU A 148 0.51 4.15 -4.58
C LEU A 148 1.03 3.38 -5.79
N TYR A 149 1.37 4.08 -6.88
CA TYR A 149 1.94 3.45 -8.07
C TYR A 149 3.36 2.93 -7.84
N LEU A 150 4.26 3.77 -7.32
CA LEU A 150 5.69 3.44 -7.21
C LEU A 150 5.96 2.39 -6.11
N LEU A 151 5.24 2.47 -4.99
CA LEU A 151 5.39 1.55 -3.86
C LEU A 151 4.40 0.37 -3.95
N GLY A 152 3.57 0.28 -5.00
CA GLY A 152 2.46 -0.68 -5.08
C GLY A 152 2.84 -2.16 -5.02
N LYS A 153 4.12 -2.51 -5.26
CA LYS A 153 4.63 -3.87 -5.03
C LYS A 153 4.65 -4.26 -3.55
N GLU A 154 4.88 -3.27 -2.69
CA GLU A 154 4.85 -3.38 -1.24
C GLU A 154 3.71 -2.50 -0.72
N PHE A 155 2.46 -2.86 -1.06
CA PHE A 155 1.27 -2.10 -0.68
C PHE A 155 1.22 -1.70 0.81
N PRO A 156 1.65 -2.53 1.79
CA PRO A 156 1.79 -2.11 3.18
C PRO A 156 2.60 -0.82 3.37
N ASN A 157 3.72 -0.66 2.66
CA ASN A 157 4.55 0.55 2.70
C ASN A 157 3.79 1.72 2.09
N ALA A 158 3.22 1.54 0.90
CA ALA A 158 2.46 2.57 0.20
C ALA A 158 1.30 3.09 1.08
N PHE A 159 0.53 2.18 1.68
CA PHE A 159 -0.59 2.53 2.54
C PHE A 159 -0.13 3.23 3.82
N ALA A 160 0.98 2.79 4.43
CA ALA A 160 1.55 3.44 5.60
C ALA A 160 2.05 4.86 5.30
N VAL A 161 2.70 5.08 4.15
CA VAL A 161 3.11 6.42 3.68
C VAL A 161 1.88 7.31 3.49
N VAL A 162 0.85 6.85 2.77
CA VAL A 162 -0.39 7.62 2.57
C VAL A 162 -1.07 7.93 3.91
N ASN A 163 -1.20 6.95 4.80
CA ASN A 163 -1.77 7.16 6.13
C ASN A 163 -0.98 8.20 6.95
N CYS A 164 0.36 8.17 6.90
CA CYS A 164 1.21 9.14 7.54
C CYS A 164 1.00 10.56 6.99
N MET A 165 0.93 10.71 5.65
CA MET A 165 0.66 12.00 5.00
C MET A 165 -0.72 12.54 5.37
N MET A 166 -1.74 11.67 5.35
CA MET A 166 -3.12 12.01 5.72
C MET A 166 -3.28 12.35 7.21
N SER A 167 -2.36 11.88 8.06
CA SER A 167 -2.30 12.20 9.50
C SER A 167 -1.55 13.51 9.81
N ALA A 168 -0.74 14.02 8.89
CA ALA A 168 0.15 15.14 9.16
C ALA A 168 -0.60 16.47 9.31
N ALA A 169 -0.27 17.26 10.33
CA ALA A 169 -0.84 18.60 10.51
C ALA A 169 -0.57 19.52 9.29
N ASN A 170 0.59 19.38 8.66
CA ASN A 170 0.91 19.99 7.38
C ASN A 170 1.19 18.91 6.31
N PRO A 171 0.24 18.62 5.41
CA PRO A 171 0.41 17.62 4.36
C PRO A 171 1.50 17.99 3.34
N GLU A 172 1.72 19.28 3.06
CA GLU A 172 2.67 19.74 2.03
C GLU A 172 4.11 19.31 2.33
N THR A 173 4.47 19.28 3.62
CA THR A 173 5.81 18.91 4.09
C THR A 173 5.87 17.49 4.65
N SER A 174 4.85 16.66 4.42
CA SER A 174 4.72 15.35 5.06
C SER A 174 5.39 14.20 4.30
N LEU A 175 5.56 14.33 2.98
CA LEU A 175 6.06 13.24 2.13
C LEU A 175 7.44 12.72 2.58
N GLU A 176 8.42 13.61 2.73
CA GLU A 176 9.79 13.23 3.10
C GLU A 176 9.88 12.48 4.44
N PRO A 177 9.33 13.00 5.56
CA PRO A 177 9.39 12.25 6.82
C PRO A 177 8.60 10.94 6.76
N CYS A 178 7.49 10.86 6.01
CA CYS A 178 6.74 9.61 5.86
C CYS A 178 7.53 8.55 5.06
N LEU A 179 8.17 8.92 3.95
CA LEU A 179 9.04 8.03 3.18
C LEU A 179 10.20 7.51 4.04
N LYS A 180 10.88 8.40 4.79
CA LYS A 180 11.98 8.00 5.68
C LYS A 180 11.61 6.92 6.71
N ILE A 181 10.35 6.85 7.12
CA ILE A 181 9.87 5.89 8.10
C ILE A 181 9.45 4.57 7.44
N TYR A 182 8.70 4.64 6.33
CA TYR A 182 8.00 3.49 5.78
C TYR A 182 8.61 2.94 4.49
N ASP A 183 9.35 3.75 3.73
CA ASP A 183 10.03 3.34 2.51
C ASP A 183 11.24 4.23 2.20
N PRO A 184 12.37 4.04 2.90
CA PRO A 184 13.54 4.92 2.78
C PRO A 184 14.34 4.72 1.49
N GLU A 185 14.00 3.71 0.67
CA GLU A 185 14.65 3.46 -0.62
C GLU A 185 14.11 4.39 -1.72
N VAL A 186 12.84 4.79 -1.62
CA VAL A 186 12.22 5.76 -2.54
C VAL A 186 12.46 7.18 -2.06
N THR A 187 12.93 8.05 -2.97
CA THR A 187 13.21 9.45 -2.65
C THR A 187 11.99 10.34 -2.93
N VAL A 188 12.00 11.54 -2.34
CA VAL A 188 11.01 12.58 -2.67
C VAL A 188 11.06 12.93 -4.17
N ASP A 189 12.26 12.98 -4.75
CA ASP A 189 12.44 13.33 -6.16
C ASP A 189 11.79 12.29 -7.08
N ASP A 190 11.87 11.00 -6.76
CA ASP A 190 11.21 9.93 -7.53
C ASP A 190 9.68 10.13 -7.56
N ILE A 191 9.08 10.43 -6.40
CA ILE A 191 7.64 10.69 -6.29
C ILE A 191 7.27 11.96 -7.05
N MET A 192 8.06 13.03 -6.91
CA MET A 192 7.77 14.33 -7.53
C MET A 192 7.99 14.32 -9.05
N GLU A 193 8.91 13.52 -9.56
CA GLU A 193 9.09 13.29 -11.00
C GLU A 193 7.84 12.63 -11.58
N CYS A 194 7.30 11.60 -10.92
CA CYS A 194 6.02 11.01 -11.29
C CYS A 194 4.89 12.04 -11.21
N ALA A 195 4.76 12.75 -10.08
CA ALA A 195 3.62 13.62 -9.81
C ALA A 195 3.56 14.85 -10.74
N LYS A 196 4.71 15.36 -11.18
CA LYS A 196 4.79 16.49 -12.12
C LYS A 196 4.89 16.04 -13.58
N GLY A 197 5.01 14.74 -13.82
CA GLY A 197 5.23 14.16 -15.12
C GLY A 197 3.95 13.65 -15.81
N PRO A 198 4.07 13.21 -17.07
CA PRO A 198 2.96 12.62 -17.81
C PRO A 198 2.42 11.33 -17.16
N GLN A 199 3.27 10.61 -16.42
CA GLN A 199 2.85 9.40 -15.70
C GLN A 199 1.85 9.72 -14.59
N GLY A 200 2.11 10.72 -13.76
CA GLY A 200 1.14 11.18 -12.75
C GLY A 200 -0.17 11.63 -13.39
N ASN A 201 -0.09 12.41 -14.48
CA ASN A 201 -1.28 12.89 -15.20
C ASN A 201 -2.19 11.74 -15.66
N GLU A 202 -1.61 10.72 -16.28
CA GLU A 202 -2.33 9.52 -16.74
C GLU A 202 -2.92 8.73 -15.56
N LEU A 203 -2.16 8.56 -14.47
CA LEU A 203 -2.65 7.85 -13.28
C LEU A 203 -3.80 8.61 -12.59
N MET A 204 -3.74 9.93 -12.53
CA MET A 204 -4.83 10.75 -11.99
C MET A 204 -6.08 10.67 -12.87
N HIS A 205 -5.92 10.66 -14.20
CA HIS A 205 -7.02 10.41 -15.12
C HIS A 205 -7.64 9.02 -14.91
N GLN A 206 -6.82 7.99 -14.66
CA GLN A 206 -7.34 6.66 -14.31
C GLN A 206 -8.15 6.69 -13.01
N ASN A 207 -7.72 7.45 -12.00
CA ASN A 207 -8.51 7.64 -10.77
C ASN A 207 -9.82 8.40 -11.05
N ALA A 208 -9.80 9.41 -11.92
CA ALA A 208 -11.00 10.13 -12.38
C ALA A 208 -12.00 9.15 -12.99
N MET A 209 -11.53 8.35 -13.96
CA MET A 209 -12.34 7.33 -14.62
C MET A 209 -12.89 6.30 -13.63
N MET A 210 -12.11 5.82 -12.67
CA MET A 210 -12.62 4.92 -11.64
C MET A 210 -13.73 5.56 -10.79
N THR A 211 -13.61 6.86 -10.51
CA THR A 211 -14.56 7.62 -9.67
C THR A 211 -15.85 7.94 -10.44
N ASP A 212 -15.74 8.33 -11.71
CA ASP A 212 -16.86 8.69 -12.57
C ASP A 212 -17.74 7.48 -12.96
N HIS A 213 -17.15 6.28 -12.98
CA HIS A 213 -17.85 5.02 -13.27
C HIS A 213 -18.52 4.39 -12.03
N LEU A 214 -18.49 5.05 -10.87
CA LEU A 214 -19.23 4.60 -9.70
C LEU A 214 -20.73 4.54 -9.99
N SER A 215 -21.35 3.44 -9.56
CA SER A 215 -22.79 3.20 -9.69
C SER A 215 -23.38 2.76 -8.34
N PRO A 216 -24.21 3.60 -7.68
CA PRO A 216 -24.57 4.96 -8.09
C PRO A 216 -23.35 5.91 -8.08
N GLN A 217 -23.45 7.02 -8.82
CA GLN A 217 -22.44 8.07 -8.74
C GLN A 217 -22.33 8.55 -7.29
N HIS A 218 -21.09 8.76 -6.84
CA HIS A 218 -20.84 9.31 -5.51
C HIS A 218 -21.42 10.73 -5.41
N THR A 219 -21.92 11.09 -4.24
CA THR A 219 -22.49 12.42 -3.98
C THR A 219 -21.73 13.21 -2.91
N TYR A 220 -20.69 12.59 -2.34
CA TYR A 220 -19.83 13.13 -1.30
C TYR A 220 -18.55 12.30 -1.20
N THR A 221 -17.58 12.80 -0.45
CA THR A 221 -16.35 12.09 -0.09
C THR A 221 -16.20 12.07 1.44
N PRO A 222 -15.65 11.00 2.05
CA PRO A 222 -15.18 9.78 1.41
C PRO A 222 -16.33 8.91 0.89
N TRP A 223 -16.10 8.22 -0.23
CA TRP A 223 -17.01 7.21 -0.77
C TRP A 223 -16.37 5.83 -0.63
N ILE A 224 -17.06 4.92 0.06
CA ILE A 224 -16.47 3.66 0.54
C ILE A 224 -17.26 2.49 -0.05
N LEU A 225 -16.58 1.60 -0.74
CA LEU A 225 -17.16 0.35 -1.22
C LEU A 225 -16.53 -0.83 -0.49
N VAL A 226 -17.36 -1.74 0.04
CA VAL A 226 -16.95 -3.03 0.60
C VAL A 226 -17.56 -4.11 -0.28
N ASP A 227 -16.76 -4.87 -1.04
CA ASP A 227 -17.22 -5.78 -2.11
C ASP A 227 -18.33 -5.15 -3.00
N GLU A 228 -18.08 -3.95 -3.52
CA GLU A 228 -19.02 -3.14 -4.32
C GLU A 228 -20.27 -2.62 -3.57
N TYR A 229 -20.46 -2.98 -2.29
CA TYR A 229 -21.51 -2.40 -1.46
C TYR A 229 -21.07 -1.06 -0.87
N HIS A 230 -21.85 -0.01 -1.13
CA HIS A 230 -21.59 1.31 -0.57
C HIS A 230 -21.86 1.36 0.94
N LEU A 231 -20.82 1.69 1.71
CA LEU A 231 -20.88 1.78 3.17
C LEU A 231 -21.36 3.17 3.60
N GLU A 232 -22.64 3.29 3.95
CA GLU A 232 -23.25 4.56 4.36
C GLU A 232 -22.70 5.10 5.69
N ASN A 233 -22.46 4.20 6.65
CA ASN A 233 -21.94 4.55 7.97
C ASN A 233 -20.50 4.04 8.12
N PRO A 234 -19.50 4.93 8.12
CA PRO A 234 -18.10 4.56 8.25
C PRO A 234 -17.77 3.72 9.50
N ALA A 235 -18.53 3.87 10.58
CA ALA A 235 -18.36 3.11 11.82
C ALA A 235 -18.61 1.60 11.65
N ASP A 236 -19.35 1.21 10.62
CA ASP A 236 -19.72 -0.19 10.35
C ASP A 236 -18.67 -0.95 9.54
N LEU A 237 -17.53 -0.33 9.20
CA LEU A 237 -16.49 -0.93 8.34
C LEU A 237 -16.04 -2.32 8.81
N LEU A 238 -15.59 -2.43 10.07
CA LEU A 238 -15.11 -3.71 10.64
C LEU A 238 -16.19 -4.79 10.55
N ASN A 239 -17.41 -4.46 11.02
CA ASN A 239 -18.54 -5.38 11.00
C ASN A 239 -18.90 -5.84 9.59
N THR A 240 -18.87 -4.93 8.63
CA THR A 240 -19.23 -5.21 7.23
C THR A 240 -18.18 -6.11 6.58
N VAL A 241 -16.90 -5.83 6.77
CA VAL A 241 -15.80 -6.70 6.31
C VAL A 241 -15.92 -8.09 6.92
N CYS A 242 -16.12 -8.18 8.23
CA CYS A 242 -16.29 -9.46 8.92
C CYS A 242 -17.52 -10.25 8.44
N HIS A 243 -18.58 -9.57 8.00
CA HIS A 243 -19.77 -10.20 7.45
C HIS A 243 -19.56 -10.74 6.02
N PHE A 244 -18.80 -10.01 5.21
CA PHE A 244 -18.51 -10.40 3.83
C PHE A 244 -17.41 -11.45 3.72
N TYR A 245 -16.45 -11.45 4.65
CA TYR A 245 -15.39 -12.44 4.66
C TYR A 245 -15.95 -13.85 4.87
N LYS A 246 -15.65 -14.77 3.95
CA LYS A 246 -16.15 -16.16 3.96
C LYS A 246 -15.15 -17.16 4.57
N GLY A 247 -14.01 -16.65 5.02
CA GLY A 247 -12.92 -17.43 5.59
C GLY A 247 -13.09 -17.71 7.07
N ASP A 248 -12.04 -18.26 7.67
CA ASP A 248 -11.97 -18.42 9.11
C ASP A 248 -11.90 -17.03 9.76
N LEU A 249 -12.99 -16.63 10.43
CA LEU A 249 -13.11 -15.29 10.99
C LEU A 249 -11.96 -14.99 11.98
N PRO A 250 -11.24 -13.88 11.79
CA PRO A 250 -10.29 -13.36 12.77
C PRO A 250 -10.94 -13.14 14.13
N TYR A 251 -10.13 -13.13 15.19
CA TYR A 251 -10.62 -12.91 16.56
C TYR A 251 -11.42 -11.61 16.69
N ALA A 252 -10.97 -10.54 16.04
CA ALA A 252 -11.66 -9.25 16.01
C ALA A 252 -13.11 -9.38 15.50
N CYS A 253 -13.33 -10.17 14.45
CA CYS A 253 -14.66 -10.44 13.92
C CYS A 253 -15.54 -11.23 14.89
N LYS A 254 -14.97 -12.20 15.62
CA LYS A 254 -15.71 -13.06 16.55
C LYS A 254 -16.27 -12.31 17.76
N LYS A 255 -15.60 -11.25 18.22
CA LYS A 255 -16.01 -10.45 19.39
C LYS A 255 -17.26 -9.61 19.13
N ASP A 256 -17.43 -9.09 17.91
CA ASP A 256 -18.60 -8.29 17.54
C ASP A 256 -19.89 -9.12 17.39
N PHE A 257 -19.79 -10.36 16.92
CA PHE A 257 -20.92 -11.30 16.90
C PHE A 257 -21.40 -11.68 18.31
N MET A 258 -20.48 -11.84 19.27
CA MET A 258 -20.80 -12.18 20.66
C MET A 258 -21.49 -11.01 21.39
N THR A 259 -21.13 -9.77 21.07
CA THR A 259 -21.71 -8.59 21.73
C THR A 259 -23.17 -8.37 21.30
N LYS A 260 -23.51 -8.59 20.01
CA LYS A 260 -24.90 -8.51 19.52
C LYS A 260 -25.82 -9.60 20.09
N GLN A 261 -25.30 -10.77 20.45
CA GLN A 261 -26.10 -11.87 20.99
C GLN A 261 -26.46 -11.68 22.48
N ILE A 262 -25.66 -10.92 23.23
CA ILE A 262 -25.89 -10.61 24.65
C ILE A 262 -26.99 -9.55 24.84
N PHE A 263 -27.18 -8.64 23.88
CA PHE A 263 -28.25 -7.62 23.94
C PHE A 263 -29.61 -8.09 23.37
N LEU A 264 -29.71 -9.35 22.96
CA LEU A 264 -30.95 -9.98 22.46
C LEU A 264 -31.51 -11.05 23.43
N GLN A 265 -31.05 -11.07 24.68
CA GLN A 265 -31.61 -11.84 25.80
C GLN A 265 -32.06 -10.88 26.90
#